data_AF-C6LK30-F1
#
_entry.id   AF-C6LK30-F1
#
_cell.length_a   1.000
_cell.length_b   1.000
_cell.length_c   1.000
_cell.angle_alpha   90.00
_cell.angle_beta   90.00
_cell.angle_gamma   90.00
#
_symmetry.space_group_name_H-M   'P 1'
#
loop_
_entity.id
_entity.type
_entity.pdbx_description
1 polymer ?
#
loop_
_entity_poly.entity_id
_entity_poly.type
_entity_poly.pdbx_seq_one_letter_code
_entity_poly.pdbx_strand_id
1 'polypeptide(L)'
;MIRWMCFPKYRNIEAHMYDIIKIFETVYPEISSENHAKQSNEVLSIVTEGLKQLGYFVEQGKKKEQKIRVPVSYGENGKTVLSFEADAYNEELKTVIEVEAGRAVMNYQFLKDFYEACLMHNVDYLCIAVRQKYKRSCDYQKVCDFFDALYMTNRMQVPLKSIVIIGY
;
A
#
# COMPACT_ATOMS: atom_id res chain seq x y z
N MET A 1 9.44 -8.04 -14.80
CA MET A 1 8.92 -6.66 -14.92
C MET A 1 7.95 -6.37 -13.79
N ILE A 2 7.77 -5.12 -13.37
CA ILE A 2 6.64 -4.74 -12.49
C ILE A 2 5.31 -5.00 -13.20
N ARG A 3 4.31 -5.43 -12.42
CA ARG A 3 2.90 -5.49 -12.84
C ARG A 3 2.10 -4.54 -11.96
N TRP A 4 1.04 -3.94 -12.46
CA TRP A 4 0.16 -3.14 -11.61
C TRP A 4 -1.27 -3.11 -12.11
N MET A 5 -2.20 -2.85 -11.20
CA MET A 5 -3.62 -2.69 -11.50
C MET A 5 -4.21 -1.58 -10.64
N CYS A 6 -5.00 -0.72 -11.26
CA CYS A 6 -5.71 0.38 -10.62
C CYS A 6 -7.19 0.02 -10.45
N PHE A 7 -7.74 0.30 -9.28
CA PHE A 7 -9.14 0.07 -8.94
C PHE A 7 -9.80 1.38 -8.46
N PRO A 8 -11.05 1.66 -8.86
CA PRO A 8 -11.84 0.88 -9.81
C PRO A 8 -11.28 0.94 -11.23
N LYS A 9 -11.43 -0.15 -12.00
CA LYS A 9 -10.81 -0.32 -13.33
C LYS A 9 -11.28 0.66 -14.42
N TYR A 10 -12.36 1.39 -14.18
CA TYR A 10 -12.88 2.40 -15.11
C TYR A 10 -12.28 3.80 -14.90
N ARG A 11 -11.37 3.97 -13.92
CA ARG A 11 -10.66 5.24 -13.68
C ARG A 11 -9.23 5.16 -14.21
N ASN A 12 -8.73 6.31 -14.68
CA ASN A 12 -7.31 6.47 -14.94
C ASN A 12 -6.52 6.50 -13.62
N ILE A 13 -5.28 6.08 -13.68
CA ILE A 13 -4.35 6.23 -12.55
C ILE A 13 -3.97 7.71 -12.39
N GLU A 14 -3.97 8.17 -11.14
CA GLU A 14 -3.50 9.52 -10.81
C GLU A 14 -1.99 9.65 -11.01
N ALA A 15 -1.52 10.82 -11.43
CA ALA A 15 -0.11 11.03 -11.77
C ALA A 15 0.83 10.65 -10.60
N HIS A 16 0.49 11.07 -9.37
CA HIS A 16 1.29 10.77 -8.20
C HIS A 16 1.35 9.27 -7.88
N MET A 17 0.27 8.51 -8.12
CA MET A 17 0.27 7.05 -7.96
C MET A 17 1.16 6.37 -9.01
N TYR A 18 1.21 6.94 -10.22
CA TYR A 18 2.11 6.46 -11.27
C TYR A 18 3.58 6.72 -10.93
N ASP A 19 3.90 7.82 -10.25
CA ASP A 19 5.26 8.10 -9.79
C ASP A 19 5.73 7.10 -8.72
N ILE A 20 4.83 6.60 -7.87
CA ILE A 20 5.14 5.46 -6.98
C ILE A 20 5.55 4.23 -7.80
N ILE A 21 4.79 3.88 -8.84
CA ILE A 21 5.10 2.73 -9.70
C ILE A 21 6.50 2.86 -10.31
N LYS A 22 6.88 4.06 -10.80
CA LYS A 22 8.21 4.30 -11.36
C LYS A 22 9.35 4.03 -10.37
N ILE A 23 9.14 4.29 -9.09
CA ILE A 23 10.13 3.96 -8.05
C ILE A 23 10.34 2.45 -8.00
N PHE A 24 9.26 1.68 -7.94
CA PHE A 24 9.31 0.20 -7.96
C PHE A 24 9.91 -0.35 -9.25
N GLU A 25 9.63 0.28 -10.40
CA GLU A 25 10.24 -0.08 -11.68
C GLU A 25 11.76 0.15 -11.69
N THR A 26 12.20 1.27 -11.12
CA THR A 26 13.63 1.64 -11.04
C THR A 26 14.42 0.64 -10.21
N VAL A 27 13.87 0.21 -9.06
CA VAL A 27 14.54 -0.73 -8.16
C VAL A 27 14.19 -2.20 -8.44
N TYR A 28 13.39 -2.48 -9.49
CA TYR A 28 12.89 -3.82 -9.80
C TYR A 28 13.98 -4.91 -9.83
N PRO A 29 15.18 -4.70 -10.40
CA PRO A 29 16.25 -5.70 -10.39
C PRO A 29 16.65 -6.16 -8.98
N GLU A 30 16.49 -5.30 -7.96
CA GLU A 30 16.87 -5.57 -6.57
C GLU A 30 15.75 -6.21 -5.75
N ILE A 31 14.49 -5.98 -6.13
CA ILE A 31 13.32 -6.45 -5.37
C ILE A 31 12.56 -7.59 -6.05
N SER A 32 12.89 -7.91 -7.31
CA SER A 32 12.15 -8.88 -8.12
C SER A 32 11.91 -10.21 -7.38
N SER A 33 10.63 -10.60 -7.26
CA SER A 33 10.27 -11.80 -6.51
C SER A 33 10.76 -13.12 -7.13
N GLU A 34 11.22 -13.08 -8.38
CA GLU A 34 11.84 -14.21 -9.09
C GLU A 34 13.26 -14.49 -8.62
N ASN A 35 14.03 -13.43 -8.32
CA ASN A 35 15.45 -13.54 -7.97
C ASN A 35 15.73 -13.29 -6.49
N HIS A 36 14.79 -12.68 -5.76
CA HIS A 36 14.99 -12.24 -4.38
C HIS A 36 13.93 -12.78 -3.43
N ALA A 37 14.33 -12.98 -2.17
CA ALA A 37 13.47 -13.44 -1.09
C ALA A 37 13.35 -12.41 0.05
N LYS A 38 13.41 -11.12 -0.30
CA LYS A 38 13.35 -9.99 0.65
C LYS A 38 12.03 -9.96 1.42
N GLN A 39 12.11 -9.54 2.68
CA GLN A 39 10.97 -9.23 3.55
C GLN A 39 10.43 -7.82 3.28
N SER A 40 9.22 -7.52 3.77
CA SER A 40 8.55 -6.21 3.60
C SER A 40 9.46 -5.04 3.93
N ASN A 41 10.06 -5.03 5.11
CA ASN A 41 10.95 -3.94 5.55
C ASN A 41 12.20 -3.80 4.68
N GLU A 42 12.72 -4.89 4.10
CA GLU A 42 13.86 -4.80 3.18
C GLU A 42 13.44 -4.14 1.87
N VAL A 43 12.28 -4.51 1.31
CA VAL A 43 11.73 -3.86 0.10
C VAL A 43 11.42 -2.39 0.37
N LEU A 44 10.76 -2.09 1.50
CA LEU A 44 10.47 -0.72 1.92
C LEU A 44 11.77 0.10 2.00
N SER A 45 12.82 -0.44 2.63
CA SER A 45 14.10 0.26 2.76
C SER A 45 14.74 0.64 1.41
N ILE A 46 14.56 -0.18 0.38
CA ILE A 46 15.08 0.07 -0.97
C ILE A 46 14.28 1.17 -1.67
N VAL A 47 12.95 1.21 -1.52
CA VAL A 47 12.10 2.24 -2.14
C VAL A 47 12.05 3.56 -1.35
N THR A 48 12.47 3.56 -0.07
CA THR A 48 12.39 4.71 0.85
C THR A 48 12.91 6.01 0.24
N GLU A 49 14.07 5.99 -0.40
CA GLU A 49 14.68 7.21 -0.93
C GLU A 49 13.84 7.82 -2.04
N GLY A 50 13.33 7.00 -2.96
CA GLY A 50 12.41 7.47 -4.00
C GLY A 50 11.10 8.00 -3.41
N LEU A 51 10.54 7.32 -2.41
CA LEU A 51 9.31 7.75 -1.76
C LEU A 51 9.47 9.10 -1.05
N LYS A 52 10.59 9.31 -0.36
CA LYS A 52 10.91 10.59 0.28
C LYS A 52 11.05 11.73 -0.73
N GLN A 53 11.62 11.46 -1.91
CA GLN A 53 11.71 12.46 -2.98
C GLN A 53 10.34 12.86 -3.53
N LEU A 54 9.34 11.98 -3.44
CA LEU A 54 7.93 12.29 -3.73
C LEU A 54 7.16 12.90 -2.54
N GLY A 55 7.86 13.24 -1.45
CA GLY A 55 7.26 13.87 -0.26
C GLY A 55 6.56 12.91 0.70
N TYR A 56 6.74 11.59 0.56
CA TYR A 56 6.21 10.64 1.52
C TYR A 56 7.06 10.62 2.80
N PHE A 57 6.37 10.65 3.94
CA PHE A 57 6.95 10.18 5.18
C PHE A 57 6.97 8.65 5.12
N VAL A 58 8.12 8.04 5.41
CA VAL A 58 8.31 6.58 5.37
C VAL A 58 8.74 6.10 6.76
N GLU A 59 8.15 5.00 7.25
CA GLU A 59 8.49 4.45 8.56
C GLU A 59 9.98 4.07 8.64
N GLN A 60 10.60 4.33 9.79
CA GLN A 60 12.05 4.14 9.97
C GLN A 60 12.39 3.00 10.94
N GLY A 61 11.37 2.33 11.50
CA GLY A 61 11.58 1.23 12.43
C GLY A 61 10.34 0.87 13.24
N LYS A 62 10.49 -0.17 14.06
CA LYS A 62 9.37 -0.79 14.80
C LYS A 62 8.98 -0.06 16.09
N LYS A 63 9.75 0.94 16.53
CA LYS A 63 9.45 1.69 17.76
C LYS A 63 8.27 2.62 17.52
N LYS A 64 7.48 2.87 18.57
CA LYS A 64 6.27 3.68 18.49
C LYS A 64 6.51 5.08 17.92
N GLU A 65 7.66 5.71 18.22
CA GLU A 65 8.01 7.04 17.68
C GLU A 65 8.47 7.00 16.21
N GLN A 66 8.80 5.83 15.68
CA GLN A 66 9.32 5.64 14.33
C GLN A 66 8.25 5.17 13.32
N LYS A 67 7.04 4.94 13.83
CA LYS A 67 5.88 4.54 13.05
C LYS A 67 5.05 5.75 12.64
N ILE A 68 4.53 5.70 11.44
CA ILE A 68 3.61 6.72 10.95
C ILE A 68 2.22 6.37 11.46
N ARG A 69 1.58 7.29 12.19
CA ARG A 69 0.26 7.08 12.78
C ARG A 69 -0.74 8.00 12.11
N VAL A 70 -1.59 7.42 11.28
CA VAL A 70 -2.65 8.16 10.60
C VAL A 70 -3.91 8.13 11.48
N PRO A 71 -4.45 9.30 11.90
CA PRO A 71 -5.64 9.37 12.74
C PRO A 71 -6.85 8.71 12.10
N VAL A 72 -7.73 8.13 12.92
CA VAL A 72 -9.00 7.52 12.50
C VAL A 72 -10.17 8.25 13.14
N SER A 73 -10.06 8.52 14.44
CA SER A 73 -11.09 9.21 15.20
C SER A 73 -10.50 10.17 16.22
N TYR A 74 -11.26 11.22 16.50
CA TYR A 74 -10.92 12.27 17.44
C TYR A 74 -11.95 12.28 18.57
N GLY A 75 -11.48 12.36 19.81
CA GLY A 75 -12.28 12.44 21.02
C GLY A 75 -12.41 13.88 21.51
N GLU A 76 -12.62 14.02 22.82
CA GLU A 76 -12.80 15.31 23.47
C GLU A 76 -11.64 16.27 23.17
N ASN A 77 -11.98 17.51 22.77
CA ASN A 77 -11.04 18.56 22.35
C ASN A 77 -10.14 18.18 21.15
N GLY A 78 -10.63 17.32 20.24
CA GLY A 78 -9.91 16.98 19.02
C GLY A 78 -8.70 16.06 19.24
N LYS A 79 -8.56 15.47 20.42
CA LYS A 79 -7.46 14.53 20.71
C LYS A 79 -7.68 13.24 19.95
N THR A 80 -6.67 12.79 19.20
CA THR A 80 -6.72 11.51 18.51
C THR A 80 -6.94 10.36 19.49
N VAL A 81 -8.00 9.57 19.28
CA VAL A 81 -8.35 8.42 20.11
C VAL A 81 -7.82 7.13 19.48
N LEU A 82 -7.95 7.02 18.16
CA LEU A 82 -7.50 5.87 17.39
C LEU A 82 -6.66 6.36 16.21
N SER A 83 -5.56 5.64 15.97
CA SER A 83 -4.73 5.78 14.78
C SER A 83 -4.35 4.40 14.29
N PHE A 84 -4.25 4.27 12.97
CA PHE A 84 -3.62 3.11 12.34
C PHE A 84 -2.21 3.46 11.89
N GLU A 85 -1.41 2.43 11.67
CA GLU A 85 -0.02 2.55 11.27
C GLU A 85 0.09 2.28 9.77
N ALA A 86 0.98 3.00 9.08
CA ALA A 86 1.21 2.86 7.64
C ALA A 86 2.72 2.80 7.36
N ASP A 87 3.12 2.06 6.32
CA ASP A 87 4.53 2.01 5.92
C ASP A 87 5.01 3.35 5.35
N ALA A 88 4.18 4.01 4.54
CA ALA A 88 4.43 5.39 4.11
C ALA A 88 3.14 6.19 3.93
N TYR A 89 3.21 7.49 4.16
CA TYR A 89 2.07 8.40 4.06
C TYR A 89 2.50 9.76 3.49
N ASN A 90 1.69 10.28 2.58
CA ASN A 90 1.75 11.67 2.14
C ASN A 90 0.41 12.34 2.43
N GLU A 91 0.43 13.36 3.30
CA GLU A 91 -0.78 14.07 3.76
C GLU A 91 -1.39 14.99 2.69
N GLU A 92 -0.55 15.61 1.86
CA GLU A 92 -1.00 16.50 0.78
C GLU A 92 -1.67 15.70 -0.34
N LEU A 93 -1.03 14.60 -0.74
CA LEU A 93 -1.55 13.67 -1.73
C LEU A 93 -2.58 12.70 -1.17
N LYS A 94 -2.80 12.69 0.16
CA LYS A 94 -3.74 11.81 0.86
C LYS A 94 -3.56 10.33 0.51
N THR A 95 -2.31 9.91 0.42
CA THR A 95 -1.94 8.59 -0.09
C THR A 95 -1.18 7.79 0.95
N VAL A 96 -1.66 6.56 1.19
CA VAL A 96 -1.00 5.55 2.01
C VAL A 96 -0.35 4.50 1.11
N ILE A 97 0.83 4.03 1.51
CA ILE A 97 1.55 2.94 0.85
C ILE A 97 1.80 1.84 1.87
N GLU A 98 1.58 0.59 1.47
CA GLU A 98 1.84 -0.62 2.26
C GLU A 98 2.65 -1.62 1.42
N VAL A 99 3.71 -2.19 2.00
CA VAL A 99 4.61 -3.12 1.33
C VAL A 99 4.52 -4.51 1.97
N GLU A 100 3.89 -5.43 1.25
CA GLU A 100 3.56 -6.76 1.76
C GLU A 100 4.37 -7.86 1.06
N ALA A 101 5.20 -8.57 1.83
CA ALA A 101 6.04 -9.65 1.34
C ALA A 101 5.66 -11.01 1.96
N GLY A 102 5.47 -11.99 1.09
CA GLY A 102 5.46 -13.39 1.45
C GLY A 102 4.21 -13.86 2.20
N ARG A 103 4.37 -14.44 3.40
CA ARG A 103 3.22 -15.02 4.13
C ARG A 103 2.15 -14.00 4.51
N ALA A 104 2.47 -12.71 4.49
CA ALA A 104 1.54 -11.66 4.86
C ALA A 104 0.32 -11.62 3.93
N VAL A 105 0.51 -11.79 2.61
CA VAL A 105 -0.60 -11.89 1.64
C VAL A 105 -1.44 -13.14 1.91
N MET A 106 -0.81 -14.28 2.20
CA MET A 106 -1.50 -15.52 2.57
C MET A 106 -2.31 -15.40 3.87
N ASN A 107 -1.90 -14.51 4.77
CA ASN A 107 -2.57 -14.22 6.03
C ASN A 107 -3.56 -13.05 5.92
N TYR A 108 -3.88 -12.59 4.70
CA TYR A 108 -4.79 -11.47 4.45
C TYR A 108 -4.34 -10.15 5.10
N GLN A 109 -3.03 -9.92 5.23
CA GLN A 109 -2.50 -8.67 5.76
C GLN A 109 -2.99 -7.47 4.92
N PHE A 110 -2.92 -7.60 3.58
CA PHE A 110 -3.44 -6.59 2.65
C PHE A 110 -4.93 -6.22 2.89
N LEU A 111 -5.74 -7.15 3.42
CA LEU A 111 -7.15 -6.91 3.72
C LEU A 111 -7.29 -6.04 4.98
N LYS A 112 -6.45 -6.29 5.98
CA LYS A 112 -6.36 -5.42 7.16
C LYS A 112 -5.94 -4.03 6.74
N ASP A 113 -4.88 -3.89 5.94
CA ASP A 113 -4.34 -2.57 5.61
C ASP A 113 -5.30 -1.81 4.68
N PHE A 114 -5.99 -2.51 3.78
CA PHE A 114 -7.13 -1.95 3.04
C PHE A 114 -8.24 -1.43 3.97
N TYR A 115 -8.65 -2.23 4.95
CA TYR A 115 -9.69 -1.84 5.89
C TYR A 115 -9.27 -0.64 6.76
N GLU A 116 -8.02 -0.64 7.24
CA GLU A 116 -7.47 0.46 8.02
C GLU A 116 -7.39 1.75 7.19
N ALA A 117 -6.90 1.68 5.95
CA ALA A 117 -6.86 2.82 5.02
C ALA A 117 -8.26 3.40 4.76
N CYS A 118 -9.30 2.55 4.70
CA CYS A 118 -10.69 3.04 4.57
C CYS A 118 -11.18 3.84 5.79
N LEU A 119 -10.58 3.62 6.96
CA LEU A 119 -10.94 4.29 8.22
C LEU A 119 -10.04 5.48 8.54
N MET A 120 -8.86 5.56 7.93
CA MET A 120 -7.92 6.65 8.13
C MET A 120 -8.50 7.98 7.66
N HIS A 121 -8.40 8.99 8.51
CA HIS A 121 -8.80 10.35 8.20
C HIS A 121 -7.86 10.95 7.16
N ASN A 122 -8.44 11.68 6.21
CA ASN A 122 -7.70 12.37 5.14
C ASN A 122 -6.87 11.44 4.23
N VAL A 123 -7.32 10.21 4.03
CA VAL A 123 -6.75 9.27 3.05
C VAL A 123 -7.75 9.04 1.92
N ASP A 124 -7.32 9.35 0.70
CA ASP A 124 -8.10 9.17 -0.52
C ASP A 124 -7.55 8.02 -1.39
N TYR A 125 -6.27 7.69 -1.25
CA TYR A 125 -5.59 6.73 -2.12
C TYR A 125 -4.78 5.70 -1.32
N LEU A 126 -4.79 4.47 -1.82
CA LEU A 126 -4.02 3.36 -1.24
C LEU A 126 -3.16 2.70 -2.32
N CYS A 127 -1.88 2.51 -2.02
CA CYS A 127 -0.98 1.71 -2.83
C CYS A 127 -0.54 0.48 -2.03
N ILE A 128 -0.80 -0.73 -2.53
CA ILE A 128 -0.34 -1.97 -1.91
C ILE A 128 0.68 -2.63 -2.84
N ALA A 129 1.93 -2.70 -2.41
CA ALA A 129 2.97 -3.42 -3.11
C ALA A 129 3.07 -4.86 -2.59
N VAL A 130 2.87 -5.83 -3.46
CA VAL A 130 2.94 -7.27 -3.15
C VAL A 130 3.91 -7.99 -4.08
N ARG A 131 4.41 -9.14 -3.64
CA ARG A 131 5.19 -10.02 -4.53
C ARG A 131 4.31 -10.52 -5.67
N GLN A 132 4.89 -10.70 -6.85
CA GLN A 132 4.22 -11.45 -7.92
C GLN A 132 4.15 -12.93 -7.62
N LYS A 133 5.26 -13.51 -7.16
CA LYS A 133 5.34 -14.92 -6.75
C LYS A 133 5.90 -15.06 -5.34
N TYR A 134 5.24 -15.88 -4.54
CA TYR A 134 5.75 -16.36 -3.27
C TYR A 134 5.52 -17.86 -3.14
N LYS A 135 6.61 -18.64 -3.18
CA LYS A 135 6.56 -20.11 -3.26
C LYS A 135 5.68 -20.55 -4.44
N ARG A 136 4.53 -21.18 -4.17
CA ARG A 136 3.56 -21.63 -5.19
C ARG A 136 2.38 -20.64 -5.36
N SER A 137 2.40 -19.51 -4.66
CA SER A 137 1.33 -18.51 -4.65
C SER A 137 1.63 -17.37 -5.63
N CYS A 138 0.62 -16.99 -6.41
CA CYS A 138 0.62 -15.78 -7.23
C CYS A 138 -0.04 -14.64 -6.45
N ASP A 139 0.71 -14.06 -5.50
CA ASP A 139 0.18 -13.11 -4.52
C ASP A 139 -0.46 -11.87 -5.19
N TYR A 140 0.24 -11.25 -6.13
CA TYR A 140 -0.31 -10.15 -6.95
C TYR A 140 -1.67 -10.48 -7.59
N GLN A 141 -1.79 -11.66 -8.20
CA GLN A 141 -3.04 -12.03 -8.88
C GLN A 141 -4.18 -12.23 -7.88
N LYS A 142 -3.91 -12.88 -6.74
CA LYS A 142 -4.91 -13.08 -5.69
C LYS A 142 -5.46 -11.77 -5.14
N VAL A 143 -4.58 -10.78 -4.93
CA VAL A 143 -5.00 -9.46 -4.44
C VAL A 143 -5.81 -8.73 -5.51
N CYS A 144 -5.40 -8.78 -6.77
CA CYS A 144 -6.20 -8.22 -7.87
C CYS A 144 -7.58 -8.87 -7.99
N ASP A 145 -7.66 -10.21 -7.92
CA ASP A 145 -8.91 -10.97 -8.01
C ASP A 145 -9.87 -10.61 -6.86
N PHE A 146 -9.33 -10.36 -5.66
CA PHE A 146 -10.10 -9.87 -4.52
C PHE A 146 -10.74 -8.51 -4.80
N PHE A 147 -9.94 -7.52 -5.24
CA PHE A 147 -10.47 -6.19 -5.54
C PHE A 147 -11.41 -6.19 -6.74
N ASP A 148 -11.20 -7.07 -7.72
CA ASP A 148 -12.16 -7.31 -8.80
C ASP A 148 -13.53 -7.74 -8.25
N ALA A 149 -13.55 -8.75 -7.38
CA ALA A 149 -14.80 -9.20 -6.75
C ALA A 149 -15.44 -8.08 -5.91
N LEU A 150 -14.64 -7.34 -5.13
CA LEU A 150 -15.10 -6.22 -4.31
C LEU A 150 -15.84 -5.17 -5.15
N TYR A 151 -15.19 -4.66 -6.20
CA TYR A 151 -15.76 -3.61 -7.06
C TYR A 151 -16.86 -4.12 -7.98
N MET A 152 -16.84 -5.40 -8.38
CA MET A 152 -17.88 -6.01 -9.20
C MET A 152 -19.20 -6.16 -8.42
N THR A 153 -19.14 -6.55 -7.15
CA THR A 153 -20.35 -6.80 -6.37
C THR A 153 -21.07 -5.52 -5.97
N ASN A 154 -20.35 -4.40 -5.86
CA ASN A 154 -20.85 -3.09 -5.42
C ASN A 154 -21.70 -3.14 -4.12
N ARG A 155 -21.45 -4.16 -3.27
CA ARG A 155 -22.16 -4.36 -2.00
C ARG A 155 -21.56 -3.60 -0.83
N MET A 156 -20.34 -3.10 -0.99
CA MET A 156 -19.63 -2.29 -0.02
C MET A 156 -19.22 -0.98 -0.67
N GLN A 157 -19.51 0.14 -0.02
CA GLN A 157 -18.97 1.44 -0.41
C GLN A 157 -17.52 1.53 0.07
N VAL A 158 -16.60 1.73 -0.87
CA VAL A 158 -15.18 1.94 -0.58
C VAL A 158 -14.93 3.45 -0.51
N PRO A 159 -14.50 4.00 0.65
CA PRO A 159 -14.30 5.44 0.84
C PRO A 159 -13.01 5.98 0.19
N LEU A 160 -12.24 5.14 -0.50
CA LEU A 160 -11.04 5.53 -1.25
C LEU A 160 -11.39 5.89 -2.70
N LYS A 161 -10.74 6.92 -3.25
CA LYS A 161 -10.86 7.33 -4.66
C LYS A 161 -10.20 6.35 -5.61
N SER A 162 -9.04 5.79 -5.22
CA SER A 162 -8.35 4.77 -6.02
C SER A 162 -7.47 3.86 -5.14
N ILE A 163 -7.33 2.61 -5.57
CA ILE A 163 -6.43 1.62 -4.99
C ILE A 163 -5.52 1.12 -6.12
N VAL A 164 -4.21 1.17 -5.90
CA VAL A 164 -3.22 0.61 -6.84
C VAL A 164 -2.55 -0.59 -6.20
N ILE A 165 -2.56 -1.72 -6.91
CA ILE A 165 -1.83 -2.91 -6.53
C ILE A 165 -0.59 -2.99 -7.40
N ILE A 166 0.59 -3.05 -6.79
CA ILE A 166 1.89 -3.20 -7.48
C ILE A 166 2.41 -4.61 -7.22
N GLY A 167 2.74 -5.33 -8.27
CA GLY A 167 3.37 -6.64 -8.24
C GLY A 167 4.85 -6.54 -8.55
N TYR A 168 5.72 -6.86 -7.58
CA TYR A 168 7.18 -6.90 -7.75
C TYR A 168 7.79 -8.30 -7.67
#